data_AF-A0AAV1W681-F1
#
_entry.id   AF-A0AAV1W681-F1
#
_cell.length_a   1.000
_cell.length_b   1.000
_cell.length_c   1.000
_cell.angle_alpha   90.00
_cell.angle_beta   90.00
_cell.angle_gamma   90.00
#
_symmetry.space_group_name_H-M   'P 1'
#
loop_
_entity.id
_entity.type
_entity.pdbx_description
1 polymer ?
#
loop_
_entity_poly.entity_id
_entity_poly.type
_entity_poly.pdbx_seq_one_letter_code
_entity_poly.pdbx_strand_id
1 'polypeptide(L)'
;MTQNKFILPSALAMLCLASIVVLRQGQTTPSLPSQLPKYLAIKLNTNPETISQASTDYGHIVHVNASAVFEPTSVNDIIELIKYSNSIKKPFTIAARGQAHSADGQAMAHNGVVVNMTHLGDFRNGSGIIVSDTYVDVGGKGDLITCSAENNSEAFYAVLGGLGQYGIITRARITLGPTPSRVKWLRLLYTDFSAFSRDQEHLISLDDTNAADYVEGLIMLNKPPLQFSFFPASDKQRITSLVTEYGVVYALELVKYYSPNSETMVEKEVANLVKGLKFVPTFSFEKDVSYVEFLDRVHTDELVLRSKGLWEVPHPWINLFVPKSRILDFNKGVIKGIILKQNISAEVFLIYAMNRNK
;
A
#
# COMPACT_ATOMS: atom_id res chain seq x y z
N MET A 1 -1.84 -15.99 -61.15
CA MET A 1 -0.71 -15.60 -60.28
C MET A 1 -1.18 -14.48 -59.38
N THR A 2 -1.75 -14.85 -58.24
CA THR A 2 -2.37 -13.96 -57.25
C THR A 2 -1.32 -13.56 -56.21
N GLN A 3 -0.93 -12.28 -56.19
CA GLN A 3 -0.06 -11.72 -55.17
C GLN A 3 -0.87 -11.51 -53.87
N ASN A 4 -0.54 -12.28 -52.83
CA ASN A 4 -1.00 -12.05 -51.47
C ASN A 4 -0.37 -10.78 -50.90
N LYS A 5 -1.17 -9.71 -50.75
CA LYS A 5 -0.83 -8.57 -49.89
C LYS A 5 -1.26 -8.88 -48.47
N PHE A 6 -0.32 -9.30 -47.63
CA PHE A 6 -0.50 -9.28 -46.18
C PHE A 6 -0.56 -7.82 -45.72
N ILE A 7 -1.76 -7.36 -45.37
CA ILE A 7 -1.97 -6.09 -44.69
C ILE A 7 -1.73 -6.36 -43.20
N LEU A 8 -0.55 -5.96 -42.71
CA LEU A 8 -0.24 -5.97 -41.28
C LEU A 8 -1.07 -4.85 -40.61
N PRO A 9 -1.94 -5.14 -39.64
CA PRO A 9 -2.70 -4.09 -38.96
C PRO A 9 -1.76 -3.23 -38.13
N SER A 10 -1.86 -1.91 -38.30
CA SER A 10 -1.16 -0.85 -37.57
C SER A 10 -1.39 -0.82 -36.04
N ALA A 11 -2.00 -1.87 -35.47
CA ALA A 11 -2.27 -2.03 -34.05
C ALA A 11 -1.17 -2.78 -33.27
N LEU A 12 -0.18 -3.39 -33.94
CA LEU A 12 0.95 -4.04 -33.25
C LEU A 12 2.14 -3.10 -32.98
N ALA A 13 2.16 -1.89 -33.56
CA ALA A 13 3.28 -0.95 -33.42
C ALA A 13 3.11 0.05 -32.26
N MET A 14 1.97 0.04 -31.55
CA MET A 14 1.64 1.01 -30.48
C MET A 14 1.60 0.40 -29.07
N LEU A 15 2.11 -0.82 -28.89
CA LEU A 15 2.23 -1.49 -27.59
C LEU A 15 3.68 -1.76 -27.13
N CYS A 16 4.67 -1.10 -27.76
CA CYS A 16 6.09 -1.22 -27.42
C CYS A 16 6.74 0.12 -27.03
N LEU A 17 5.99 1.10 -26.52
CA LEU A 17 6.53 2.43 -26.16
C LEU A 17 6.43 2.81 -24.66
N ALA A 18 6.26 1.84 -23.77
CA ALA A 18 6.45 2.03 -22.31
C ALA A 18 7.42 1.03 -21.67
N SER A 19 8.19 0.31 -22.48
CA SER A 19 9.34 -0.45 -22.02
C SER A 19 10.54 0.09 -22.76
N ILE A 20 11.16 1.15 -22.23
CA ILE A 20 12.58 1.36 -22.49
C ILE A 20 13.27 0.18 -21.80
N VAL A 21 13.30 -0.97 -22.48
CA VAL A 21 14.32 -1.98 -22.25
C VAL A 21 15.59 -1.29 -22.73
N VAL A 22 16.25 -0.59 -21.80
CA VAL A 22 17.68 -0.36 -21.94
C VAL A 22 18.25 -1.77 -22.03
N LEU A 23 18.58 -2.20 -23.25
CA LEU A 23 19.51 -3.28 -23.46
C LEU A 23 20.79 -2.87 -22.71
N ARG A 24 20.90 -3.29 -21.44
CA ARG A 24 22.14 -3.21 -20.68
C ARG A 24 23.11 -4.12 -21.41
N GLN A 25 23.84 -3.56 -22.37
CA GLN A 25 25.18 -4.06 -22.70
C GLN A 25 25.88 -4.29 -21.36
N GLY A 26 26.39 -5.50 -21.14
CA GLY A 26 26.85 -6.02 -19.85
C GLY A 26 27.69 -5.04 -19.03
N GLN A 27 27.01 -4.15 -18.32
CA GLN A 27 27.60 -3.30 -17.31
C GLN A 27 27.79 -4.20 -16.11
N THR A 28 29.05 -4.40 -15.72
CA THR A 28 29.39 -4.99 -14.42
C THR A 28 28.55 -4.29 -13.37
N THR A 29 27.58 -4.99 -12.76
CA THR A 29 26.76 -4.41 -11.70
C THR A 29 27.69 -3.96 -10.59
N PRO A 30 27.55 -2.73 -10.07
CA PRO A 30 28.36 -2.30 -8.94
C PRO A 30 28.23 -3.30 -7.80
N SER A 31 29.36 -3.81 -7.32
CA SER A 31 29.42 -4.84 -6.30
C SER A 31 30.08 -4.28 -5.05
N LEU A 32 29.67 -4.79 -3.88
CA LEU A 32 30.36 -4.51 -2.64
C LEU A 32 31.86 -4.85 -2.75
N PRO A 33 32.79 -3.94 -2.39
CA PRO A 33 34.22 -4.22 -2.41
C PRO A 33 34.59 -5.38 -1.48
N SER A 34 35.65 -6.12 -1.82
CA SER A 34 36.14 -7.23 -0.99
C SER A 34 36.71 -6.81 0.36
N GLN A 35 37.08 -5.53 0.51
CA GLN A 35 37.60 -4.97 1.76
C GLN A 35 36.88 -3.66 2.06
N LEU A 36 36.16 -3.64 3.20
CA LEU A 36 35.57 -2.44 3.76
C LEU A 36 36.36 -1.97 4.99
N PRO A 37 36.29 -0.67 5.33
CA PRO A 37 36.77 -0.19 6.62
C PRO A 37 36.19 -1.00 7.78
N LYS A 38 37.02 -1.31 8.78
CA LYS A 38 36.66 -2.20 9.89
C LYS A 38 35.37 -1.78 10.60
N TYR A 39 35.15 -0.47 10.78
CA TYR A 39 33.97 0.07 11.46
C TYR A 39 32.64 -0.14 10.70
N LEU A 40 32.69 -0.33 9.38
CA LEU A 40 31.54 -0.76 8.56
C LEU A 40 31.46 -2.28 8.47
N ALA A 41 32.60 -2.94 8.28
CA ALA A 41 32.66 -4.40 8.08
C ALA A 41 32.06 -5.18 9.26
N ILE A 42 32.27 -4.72 10.50
CA ILE A 42 31.70 -5.36 11.70
C ILE A 42 30.18 -5.28 11.79
N LYS A 43 29.54 -4.39 11.02
CA LYS A 43 28.08 -4.20 10.96
C LYS A 43 27.45 -4.87 9.74
N LEU A 44 28.25 -5.57 8.91
CA LEU A 44 27.75 -6.33 7.78
C LEU A 44 27.51 -7.78 8.18
N ASN A 45 26.25 -8.18 8.14
CA ASN A 45 25.83 -9.56 8.26
C ASN A 45 25.88 -10.24 6.89
N THR A 46 26.70 -11.28 6.79
CA THR A 46 26.86 -12.11 5.58
C THR A 46 26.34 -13.53 5.76
N ASN A 47 25.58 -13.78 6.84
CA ASN A 47 24.91 -15.04 7.06
C ASN A 47 23.97 -15.35 5.87
N PRO A 48 24.05 -16.54 5.26
CA PRO A 48 23.21 -16.91 4.11
C PRO A 48 21.72 -16.80 4.36
N GLU A 49 21.24 -17.10 5.58
CA GLU A 49 19.83 -17.00 5.96
C GLU A 49 19.38 -15.54 6.00
N THR A 50 20.16 -14.66 6.61
CA THR A 50 19.88 -13.22 6.65
C THR A 50 19.87 -12.62 5.24
N ILE A 51 20.82 -13.01 4.39
CA ILE A 51 20.84 -12.57 2.98
C ILE A 51 19.60 -13.08 2.25
N SER A 52 19.22 -14.35 2.43
CA SER A 52 18.02 -14.93 1.82
C SER A 52 16.75 -14.16 2.21
N GLN A 53 16.58 -13.87 3.50
CA GLN A 53 15.44 -13.08 4.01
C GLN A 53 15.43 -11.65 3.45
N ALA A 54 16.59 -11.03 3.23
CA ALA A 54 16.70 -9.71 2.61
C ALA A 54 16.54 -9.72 1.08
N SER A 55 16.60 -10.90 0.45
CA SER A 55 16.53 -11.09 -1.00
C SER A 55 15.14 -11.45 -1.52
N THR A 56 14.16 -11.57 -0.62
CA THR A 56 12.71 -11.71 -0.93
C THR A 56 11.93 -10.54 -0.33
N ASP A 57 10.67 -10.36 -0.70
CA ASP A 57 9.74 -9.41 -0.07
C ASP A 57 8.35 -10.04 0.06
N TYR A 58 7.38 -9.27 0.53
CA TYR A 58 6.00 -9.74 0.68
C TYR A 58 5.35 -10.11 -0.66
N GLY A 59 5.88 -9.66 -1.80
CA GLY A 59 5.41 -10.12 -3.12
C GLY A 59 5.67 -11.59 -3.38
N HIS A 60 6.76 -12.15 -2.82
CA HIS A 60 7.24 -13.52 -3.05
C HIS A 60 7.34 -13.91 -4.55
N ILE A 61 7.60 -12.93 -5.42
CA ILE A 61 7.71 -13.12 -6.88
C ILE A 61 9.11 -12.77 -7.36
N VAL A 62 9.63 -11.62 -6.92
CA VAL A 62 10.95 -11.13 -7.28
C VAL A 62 11.97 -11.59 -6.23
N HIS A 63 13.12 -12.06 -6.69
CA HIS A 63 14.25 -12.40 -5.83
C HIS A 63 15.53 -11.73 -6.33
N VAL A 64 16.16 -10.93 -5.47
CA VAL A 64 17.37 -10.17 -5.79
C VAL A 64 18.40 -10.35 -4.69
N ASN A 65 19.50 -11.03 -4.99
CA ASN A 65 20.55 -11.31 -4.03
C ASN A 65 21.28 -10.04 -3.59
N ALA A 66 21.24 -9.76 -2.28
CA ALA A 66 22.15 -8.83 -1.63
C ALA A 66 23.54 -9.46 -1.43
N SER A 67 24.59 -8.63 -1.37
CA SER A 67 25.92 -9.10 -0.97
C SER A 67 26.07 -9.17 0.55
N ALA A 68 25.37 -8.31 1.27
CA ALA A 68 25.33 -8.30 2.73
C ALA A 68 24.11 -7.51 3.23
N VAL A 69 23.75 -7.75 4.49
CA VAL A 69 22.78 -6.93 5.23
C VAL A 69 23.55 -6.06 6.22
N PHE A 70 23.33 -4.75 6.19
CA PHE A 70 23.91 -3.81 7.13
C PHE A 70 22.98 -3.65 8.33
N GLU A 71 23.54 -3.86 9.52
CA GLU A 71 22.86 -3.82 10.81
C GLU A 71 23.28 -2.53 11.56
N PRO A 72 22.69 -1.37 11.22
CA PRO A 72 23.08 -0.10 11.82
C PRO A 72 22.71 -0.06 13.31
N THR A 73 23.59 0.53 14.13
CA THR A 73 23.29 0.87 15.54
C THR A 73 23.02 2.36 15.73
N SER A 74 23.19 3.16 14.69
CA SER A 74 22.89 4.59 14.70
C SER A 74 22.63 5.13 13.29
N VAL A 75 22.04 6.33 13.20
CA VAL A 75 21.93 7.08 11.93
C VAL A 75 23.29 7.38 11.33
N ASN A 76 24.31 7.63 12.17
CA ASN A 76 25.67 7.91 11.70
C ASN A 76 26.26 6.71 10.93
N ASP A 77 25.92 5.48 11.30
CA ASP A 77 26.39 4.29 10.59
C ASP A 77 25.88 4.25 9.14
N ILE A 78 24.62 4.64 8.94
CA ILE A 78 23.99 4.71 7.62
C ILE A 78 24.65 5.81 6.80
N ILE A 79 24.88 6.98 7.41
CA ILE A 79 25.60 8.09 6.79
C ILE A 79 26.99 7.64 6.34
N GLU A 80 27.74 6.97 7.21
CA GLU A 80 29.08 6.49 6.91
C GLU A 80 29.10 5.43 5.79
N LEU A 81 28.12 4.53 5.76
CA LEU A 81 27.95 3.56 4.68
C LEU A 81 27.72 4.26 3.33
N ILE A 82 26.83 5.26 3.30
CA ILE A 82 26.52 6.05 2.10
C ILE A 82 27.74 6.86 1.65
N LYS A 83 28.41 7.56 2.58
CA LYS A 83 29.66 8.30 2.29
C LYS A 83 30.71 7.38 1.69
N TYR A 84 30.92 6.21 2.29
CA TYR A 84 31.89 5.24 1.82
C TYR A 84 31.55 4.76 0.40
N SER A 85 30.30 4.36 0.14
CA SER A 85 29.87 3.98 -1.22
C SER A 85 30.10 5.11 -2.23
N ASN A 86 29.79 6.35 -1.89
CA ASN A 86 29.98 7.50 -2.77
C ASN A 86 31.46 7.87 -2.98
N SER A 87 32.34 7.53 -2.03
CA SER A 87 33.77 7.85 -2.10
C SER A 87 34.59 6.93 -3.01
N ILE A 88 34.09 5.73 -3.32
CA ILE A 88 34.80 4.75 -4.14
C ILE A 88 34.48 4.95 -5.62
N LYS A 89 35.39 4.51 -6.50
CA LYS A 89 35.28 4.70 -7.96
C LYS A 89 33.98 4.15 -8.58
N LYS A 90 33.44 3.08 -7.99
CA LYS A 90 32.18 2.45 -8.40
C LYS A 90 31.30 2.26 -7.16
N PRO A 91 30.40 3.20 -6.83
CA PRO A 91 29.50 3.08 -5.69
C PRO A 91 28.63 1.82 -5.78
N PHE A 92 28.56 1.05 -4.70
CA PHE A 92 27.64 -0.08 -4.59
C PHE A 92 26.23 0.40 -4.25
N THR A 93 25.22 -0.38 -4.63
CA THR A 93 23.82 -0.07 -4.36
C THR A 93 23.50 -0.28 -2.88
N ILE A 94 22.66 0.60 -2.35
CA ILE A 94 22.16 0.54 -0.97
C ILE A 94 20.63 0.60 -1.04
N ALA A 95 19.94 -0.34 -0.39
CA ALA A 95 18.49 -0.32 -0.26
C ALA A 95 18.10 -0.31 1.21
N ALA A 96 17.33 0.68 1.64
CA ALA A 96 16.72 0.67 2.98
C ALA A 96 15.56 -0.32 3.01
N ARG A 97 15.55 -1.19 4.01
CA ARG A 97 14.49 -2.19 4.20
C ARG A 97 13.84 -2.01 5.57
N GLY A 98 12.55 -1.68 5.55
CA GLY A 98 11.68 -1.70 6.73
C GLY A 98 11.12 -3.11 6.97
N GLN A 99 9.79 -3.23 7.09
CA GLN A 99 9.09 -4.50 7.31
C GLN A 99 8.89 -5.36 6.03
N ALA A 100 9.64 -5.08 4.96
CA ALA A 100 9.63 -5.89 3.73
C ALA A 100 8.29 -6.04 2.97
N HIS A 101 7.27 -5.20 3.22
CA HIS A 101 5.97 -5.24 2.53
C HIS A 101 5.97 -4.73 1.07
N SER A 102 7.14 -4.62 0.44
CA SER A 102 7.24 -4.43 -1.01
C SER A 102 6.70 -5.65 -1.75
N ALA A 103 6.24 -5.46 -2.99
CA ALA A 103 5.65 -6.52 -3.81
C ALA A 103 6.47 -6.87 -5.07
N ASP A 104 7.50 -6.09 -5.39
CA ASP A 104 8.23 -6.19 -6.65
C ASP A 104 9.72 -5.80 -6.51
N GLY A 105 10.34 -6.12 -5.38
CA GLY A 105 11.79 -5.96 -5.16
C GLY A 105 12.27 -4.55 -4.82
N GLN A 106 11.38 -3.61 -4.52
CA GLN A 106 11.76 -2.21 -4.28
C GLN A 106 12.73 -2.02 -3.10
N ALA A 107 12.70 -2.92 -2.12
CA ALA A 107 13.55 -2.88 -0.92
C ALA A 107 14.77 -3.83 -0.99
N MET A 108 15.22 -4.21 -2.19
CA MET A 108 16.35 -5.13 -2.42
C MET A 108 17.52 -4.42 -3.10
N ALA A 109 18.75 -4.92 -2.90
CA ALA A 109 19.97 -4.35 -3.48
C ALA A 109 20.80 -5.42 -4.20
N HIS A 110 20.66 -5.51 -5.52
CA HIS A 110 21.41 -6.49 -6.33
C HIS A 110 22.93 -6.32 -6.19
N ASN A 111 23.62 -7.33 -5.67
CA ASN A 111 25.06 -7.31 -5.35
C ASN A 111 25.51 -6.12 -4.49
N GLY A 112 24.56 -5.52 -3.76
CA GLY A 112 24.75 -4.36 -2.92
C GLY A 112 24.52 -4.67 -1.46
N VAL A 113 24.12 -3.65 -0.71
CA VAL A 113 23.88 -3.72 0.72
C VAL A 113 22.43 -3.38 1.02
N VAL A 114 21.73 -4.28 1.70
CA VAL A 114 20.41 -3.98 2.26
C VAL A 114 20.59 -3.45 3.68
N VAL A 115 20.06 -2.28 4.00
CA VAL A 115 20.11 -1.69 5.35
C VAL A 115 18.88 -2.14 6.12
N ASN A 116 19.09 -2.88 7.21
CA ASN A 116 18.02 -3.29 8.10
C ASN A 116 17.58 -2.10 8.97
N MET A 117 16.51 -1.42 8.56
CA MET A 117 16.01 -0.25 9.28
C MET A 117 15.30 -0.60 10.59
N THR A 118 14.94 -1.87 10.81
CA THR A 118 14.22 -2.30 12.02
C THR A 118 15.08 -2.21 13.27
N HIS A 119 16.41 -2.39 13.15
CA HIS A 119 17.36 -2.22 14.25
C HIS A 119 17.41 -0.79 14.79
N LEU A 120 17.04 0.22 13.99
CA LEU A 120 16.95 1.60 14.49
C LEU A 120 15.79 1.80 15.48
N GLY A 121 14.76 0.95 15.44
CA GLY A 121 13.58 1.04 16.32
C GLY A 121 13.90 0.77 17.79
N ASP A 122 14.98 0.03 18.06
CA ASP A 122 15.47 -0.25 19.42
C ASP A 122 16.16 0.96 20.06
N PHE A 123 16.60 1.93 19.24
CA PHE A 123 17.27 3.14 19.68
C PHE A 123 16.28 4.29 19.81
N ARG A 124 15.48 4.27 20.88
CA ARG A 124 14.53 5.35 21.26
C ARG A 124 15.21 6.71 21.58
N ASN A 125 16.53 6.84 21.37
CA ASN A 125 17.29 8.09 21.46
C ASN A 125 17.27 8.85 20.11
N GLY A 126 16.08 9.23 19.64
CA GLY A 126 15.93 10.21 18.56
C GLY A 126 16.03 9.68 17.12
N SER A 127 16.07 8.37 16.90
CA SER A 127 15.90 7.74 15.58
C SER A 127 14.55 7.02 15.53
N GLY A 128 13.82 7.09 14.42
CA GLY A 128 12.46 6.58 14.28
C GLY A 128 11.38 7.67 14.21
N ILE A 129 10.10 7.26 14.34
CA ILE A 129 8.96 8.18 14.28
C ILE A 129 8.91 8.99 15.58
N ILE A 130 9.10 10.31 15.51
CA ILE A 130 8.99 11.23 16.65
C ILE A 130 7.75 12.11 16.44
N VAL A 131 6.97 12.35 17.49
CA VAL A 131 5.70 13.08 17.42
C VAL A 131 5.90 14.59 17.68
N SER A 132 5.72 15.48 16.67
CA SER A 132 5.64 16.98 16.71
C SER A 132 5.58 17.60 15.27
N ASP A 133 5.89 18.91 15.02
CA ASP A 133 5.81 19.63 13.70
C ASP A 133 6.66 19.10 12.52
N THR A 134 6.06 18.81 11.36
CA THR A 134 6.61 17.99 10.26
C THR A 134 8.04 18.34 9.79
N TYR A 135 8.98 17.40 9.96
CA TYR A 135 10.26 17.37 9.24
C TYR A 135 10.70 15.93 8.97
N VAL A 136 11.63 15.76 8.03
CA VAL A 136 12.27 14.49 7.66
C VAL A 136 13.79 14.65 7.72
N ASP A 137 14.49 13.66 8.28
CA ASP A 137 15.94 13.58 8.13
C ASP A 137 16.31 12.62 7.00
N VAL A 138 17.04 13.10 6.00
CA VAL A 138 17.43 12.32 4.82
C VAL A 138 18.92 12.41 4.55
N GLY A 139 19.52 11.27 4.18
CA GLY A 139 20.89 11.21 3.65
C GLY A 139 20.96 10.44 2.34
N GLY A 140 21.37 11.10 1.26
CA GLY A 140 21.64 10.50 -0.06
C GLY A 140 23.06 10.72 -0.58
N LYS A 141 23.70 11.82 -0.17
CA LYS A 141 25.12 12.14 -0.46
C LYS A 141 26.05 11.92 0.73
N GLY A 142 25.50 11.51 1.87
CA GLY A 142 26.20 11.38 3.14
C GLY A 142 26.00 12.57 4.09
N ASP A 143 25.24 13.59 3.74
CA ASP A 143 24.86 14.64 4.69
C ASP A 143 23.49 14.32 5.29
N LEU A 144 23.34 14.54 6.59
CA LEU A 144 22.04 14.48 7.26
C LEU A 144 21.34 15.83 7.09
N ILE A 145 20.25 15.84 6.33
CA ILE A 145 19.48 17.06 6.08
C ILE A 145 18.14 16.93 6.80
N THR A 146 17.87 17.85 7.73
CA THR A 146 16.53 18.08 8.27
C THR A 146 15.74 18.98 7.31
N CYS A 147 14.63 18.47 6.77
CA CYS A 147 13.79 19.19 5.80
C CYS A 147 12.31 19.22 6.21
N SER A 148 11.62 20.33 5.94
CA SER A 148 10.19 20.59 6.14
C SER A 148 9.64 21.35 4.92
N ALA A 149 8.35 21.74 4.94
CA ALA A 149 7.78 22.58 3.90
C ALA A 149 8.45 23.98 3.82
N GLU A 150 8.98 24.47 4.94
CA GLU A 150 9.59 25.80 5.09
C GLU A 150 11.13 25.78 5.00
N ASN A 151 11.76 24.62 5.26
CA ASN A 151 13.21 24.48 5.28
C ASN A 151 13.67 23.29 4.43
N ASN A 152 14.56 23.50 3.47
CA ASN A 152 14.98 22.45 2.52
C ASN A 152 13.78 21.77 1.81
N SER A 153 12.79 22.56 1.39
CA SER A 153 11.49 22.08 0.89
C SER A 153 11.59 21.18 -0.34
N GLU A 154 12.55 21.42 -1.22
CA GLU A 154 12.82 20.53 -2.36
C GLU A 154 13.16 19.11 -1.89
N ALA A 155 14.05 18.97 -0.91
CA ALA A 155 14.39 17.68 -0.33
C ALA A 155 13.17 17.05 0.39
N PHE A 156 12.39 17.86 1.11
CA PHE A 156 11.17 17.41 1.80
C PHE A 156 10.14 16.81 0.83
N TYR A 157 9.80 17.52 -0.25
CA TYR A 157 8.83 17.03 -1.22
C TYR A 157 9.39 15.93 -2.14
N ALA A 158 10.70 15.90 -2.39
CA ALA A 158 11.31 14.82 -3.17
C ALA A 158 11.22 13.48 -2.45
N VAL A 159 11.35 13.45 -1.11
CA VAL A 159 11.40 12.20 -0.36
C VAL A 159 10.00 11.64 -0.07
N LEU A 160 8.98 12.50 0.03
CA LEU A 160 7.58 12.09 0.18
C LEU A 160 7.05 11.45 -1.10
N GLY A 161 6.83 10.13 -1.08
CA GLY A 161 6.48 9.37 -2.28
C GLY A 161 7.66 9.17 -3.24
N GLY A 162 8.89 9.51 -2.82
CA GLY A 162 10.10 9.45 -3.65
C GLY A 162 10.70 8.06 -3.85
N LEU A 163 10.02 6.99 -3.41
CA LEU A 163 10.45 5.59 -3.57
C LEU A 163 11.90 5.31 -3.14
N GLY A 164 12.36 5.97 -2.06
CA GLY A 164 13.71 5.84 -1.51
C GLY A 164 14.84 6.35 -2.41
N GLN A 165 14.53 7.06 -3.50
CA GLN A 165 15.54 7.46 -4.51
C GLN A 165 16.43 8.61 -4.06
N TYR A 166 15.95 9.47 -3.16
CA TYR A 166 16.63 10.70 -2.77
C TYR A 166 17.35 10.60 -1.41
N GLY A 167 17.19 9.46 -0.73
CA GLY A 167 17.90 9.09 0.49
C GLY A 167 17.03 8.27 1.44
N ILE A 168 17.62 7.93 2.58
CA ILE A 168 16.99 7.11 3.62
C ILE A 168 16.35 8.03 4.67
N ILE A 169 15.06 7.87 4.89
CA ILE A 169 14.33 8.58 5.96
C ILE A 169 14.67 7.90 7.29
N THR A 170 15.38 8.61 8.17
CA THR A 170 15.78 8.09 9.49
C THR A 170 14.91 8.61 10.64
N ARG A 171 14.22 9.72 10.39
CA ARG A 171 13.30 10.35 11.34
C ARG A 171 12.19 11.05 10.55
N ALA A 172 10.97 10.91 11.04
CA ALA A 172 9.80 11.59 10.50
C ALA A 172 8.91 12.06 11.64
N ARG A 173 8.21 13.18 11.40
CA ARG A 173 7.21 13.73 12.31
C ARG A 173 5.81 13.61 11.75
N ILE A 174 4.91 13.07 12.57
CA ILE A 174 3.53 12.77 12.19
C ILE A 174 2.60 13.61 13.05
N THR A 175 1.66 14.31 12.40
CA THR A 175 0.60 15.07 13.06
C THR A 175 -0.32 14.13 13.82
N LEU A 176 -0.69 14.49 15.05
CA LEU A 176 -1.66 13.76 15.85
C LEU A 176 -2.94 14.57 16.05
N GLY A 177 -4.06 13.87 16.09
CA GLY A 177 -5.34 14.41 16.52
C GLY A 177 -5.79 13.79 17.85
N PRO A 178 -6.89 14.30 18.43
CA PRO A 178 -7.56 13.63 19.53
C PRO A 178 -7.95 12.20 19.16
N THR A 179 -7.73 11.26 20.08
CA THR A 179 -8.05 9.84 19.83
C THR A 179 -9.52 9.57 20.13
N PRO A 180 -10.33 9.18 19.13
CA PRO A 180 -11.68 8.70 19.40
C PRO A 180 -11.64 7.35 20.11
N SER A 181 -12.69 7.02 20.85
CA SER A 181 -12.75 5.78 21.62
C SER A 181 -13.38 4.62 20.84
N ARG A 182 -14.35 4.93 19.98
CA ARG A 182 -15.23 3.96 19.33
C ARG A 182 -15.53 4.35 17.89
N VAL A 183 -16.01 3.36 17.15
CA VAL A 183 -16.29 3.47 15.72
C VAL A 183 -17.65 2.83 15.43
N LYS A 184 -18.54 3.61 14.80
CA LYS A 184 -19.66 3.06 14.03
C LYS A 184 -19.13 2.66 12.67
N TRP A 185 -19.05 1.36 12.42
CA TRP A 185 -18.49 0.78 11.20
C TRP A 185 -19.60 0.11 10.40
N LEU A 186 -19.90 0.65 9.22
CA LEU A 186 -21.00 0.23 8.37
C LEU A 186 -20.49 -0.40 7.07
N ARG A 187 -21.23 -1.38 6.56
CA ARG A 187 -21.16 -1.86 5.17
C ARG A 187 -22.53 -1.80 4.52
N LEU A 188 -22.62 -1.06 3.41
CA LEU A 188 -23.83 -0.86 2.62
C LEU A 188 -23.65 -1.54 1.26
N LEU A 189 -24.52 -2.50 0.89
CA LEU A 189 -24.33 -3.27 -0.36
C LEU A 189 -25.07 -2.66 -1.55
N TYR A 190 -24.41 -2.61 -2.68
CA TYR A 190 -24.88 -2.08 -3.96
C TYR A 190 -24.77 -3.14 -5.04
N THR A 191 -25.71 -3.14 -5.97
CA THR A 191 -25.69 -3.96 -7.19
C THR A 191 -25.42 -3.13 -8.43
N ASP A 192 -25.67 -1.82 -8.37
CA ASP A 192 -25.34 -0.86 -9.43
C ASP A 192 -24.05 -0.10 -9.10
N PHE A 193 -23.06 -0.22 -9.99
CA PHE A 193 -21.77 0.43 -9.79
C PHE A 193 -21.85 1.96 -9.89
N SER A 194 -22.76 2.49 -10.72
CA SER A 194 -22.90 3.94 -10.87
C SER A 194 -23.51 4.59 -9.63
N ALA A 195 -24.45 3.93 -8.97
CA ALA A 195 -24.98 4.31 -7.66
C ALA A 195 -23.87 4.25 -6.60
N PHE A 196 -23.19 3.11 -6.49
CA PHE A 196 -22.07 2.91 -5.57
C PHE A 196 -20.98 4.00 -5.69
N SER A 197 -20.51 4.27 -6.92
CA SER A 197 -19.44 5.24 -7.14
C SER A 197 -19.89 6.67 -6.88
N ARG A 198 -21.12 7.03 -7.25
CA ARG A 198 -21.68 8.37 -6.97
C ARG A 198 -21.87 8.61 -5.47
N ASP A 199 -22.27 7.59 -4.73
CA ASP A 199 -22.47 7.69 -3.28
C ASP A 199 -21.12 7.78 -2.55
N GLN A 200 -20.09 7.04 -2.99
CA GLN A 200 -18.71 7.24 -2.51
C GLN A 200 -18.24 8.68 -2.76
N GLU A 201 -18.40 9.17 -3.99
CA GLU A 201 -18.03 10.54 -4.36
C GLU A 201 -18.78 11.60 -3.55
N HIS A 202 -20.08 11.37 -3.29
CA HIS A 202 -20.88 12.26 -2.46
C HIS A 202 -20.35 12.33 -1.03
N LEU A 203 -20.09 11.18 -0.40
CA LEU A 203 -19.62 11.12 0.98
C LEU A 203 -18.26 11.80 1.18
N ILE A 204 -17.34 11.65 0.24
CA ILE A 204 -16.02 12.32 0.32
C ILE A 204 -16.05 13.81 -0.07
N SER A 205 -17.17 14.30 -0.59
CA SER A 205 -17.38 15.71 -0.94
C SER A 205 -18.03 16.53 0.17
N LEU A 206 -18.48 15.89 1.26
CA LEU A 206 -19.08 16.56 2.41
C LEU A 206 -18.02 17.36 3.18
N ASP A 207 -18.45 18.51 3.72
CA ASP A 207 -17.63 19.34 4.61
C ASP A 207 -17.30 18.63 5.92
N ASP A 208 -16.17 18.98 6.55
CA ASP A 208 -15.61 18.29 7.73
C ASP A 208 -16.60 18.15 8.91
N THR A 209 -17.57 19.05 9.04
CA THR A 209 -18.59 18.99 10.11
C THR A 209 -19.58 17.85 9.97
N ASN A 210 -19.86 17.41 8.74
CA ASN A 210 -20.80 16.34 8.43
C ASN A 210 -20.13 15.16 7.73
N ALA A 211 -18.80 15.16 7.61
CA ALA A 211 -18.06 14.15 6.89
C ALA A 211 -18.02 12.82 7.65
N ALA A 212 -17.96 11.75 6.87
CA ALA A 212 -17.53 10.45 7.36
C ALA A 212 -16.04 10.51 7.74
N ASP A 213 -15.65 9.80 8.79
CA ASP A 213 -14.26 9.74 9.23
C ASP A 213 -13.43 8.75 8.39
N TYR A 214 -14.10 7.77 7.77
CA TYR A 214 -13.49 6.87 6.80
C TYR A 214 -14.52 6.38 5.78
N VAL A 215 -14.11 6.33 4.52
CA VAL A 215 -14.90 5.81 3.38
C VAL A 215 -13.99 4.97 2.51
N GLU A 216 -14.32 3.69 2.36
CA GLU A 216 -13.69 2.79 1.40
C GLU A 216 -14.76 2.02 0.61
N GLY A 217 -14.32 1.06 -0.20
CA GLY A 217 -15.21 0.14 -0.85
C GLY A 217 -14.52 -1.15 -1.23
N LEU A 218 -15.31 -2.22 -1.21
CA LEU A 218 -14.87 -3.58 -1.50
C LEU A 218 -15.80 -4.24 -2.51
N ILE A 219 -15.27 -5.17 -3.30
CA ILE A 219 -16.03 -5.89 -4.32
C ILE A 219 -16.21 -7.34 -3.90
N MET A 220 -17.47 -7.77 -3.83
CA MET A 220 -17.86 -9.15 -3.62
C MET A 220 -18.20 -9.78 -4.96
N LEU A 221 -17.40 -10.74 -5.40
CA LEU A 221 -17.60 -11.48 -6.64
C LEU A 221 -18.36 -12.78 -6.34
N ASN A 222 -19.14 -13.29 -7.30
CA ASN A 222 -19.79 -14.59 -7.20
C ASN A 222 -18.79 -15.76 -7.32
N LYS A 223 -17.86 -15.83 -6.37
CA LYS A 223 -16.81 -16.84 -6.26
C LYS A 223 -16.43 -17.04 -4.80
N PRO A 224 -16.15 -18.28 -4.38
CA PRO A 224 -15.59 -18.54 -3.07
C PRO A 224 -14.10 -18.16 -3.00
N PRO A 225 -13.58 -17.80 -1.81
CA PRO A 225 -14.34 -17.59 -0.58
C PRO A 225 -15.00 -16.20 -0.57
N LEU A 226 -16.29 -16.14 -0.25
CA LEU A 226 -16.93 -14.88 0.11
C LEU A 226 -16.52 -14.48 1.53
N GLN A 227 -16.03 -13.26 1.70
CA GLN A 227 -15.63 -12.76 3.02
C GLN A 227 -16.86 -12.36 3.84
N PHE A 228 -17.23 -13.23 4.78
CA PHE A 228 -18.39 -13.02 5.65
C PHE A 228 -18.05 -12.51 7.07
N SER A 229 -16.78 -12.26 7.39
CA SER A 229 -16.33 -11.91 8.75
C SER A 229 -17.02 -10.65 9.31
N PHE A 230 -17.42 -9.74 8.44
CA PHE A 230 -18.16 -8.54 8.82
C PHE A 230 -19.66 -8.78 9.04
N PHE A 231 -20.28 -9.68 8.28
CA PHE A 231 -21.74 -9.80 8.24
C PHE A 231 -22.27 -10.75 9.31
N PRO A 232 -23.47 -10.48 9.88
CA PRO A 232 -24.10 -11.41 10.80
C PRO A 232 -24.32 -12.79 10.15
N ALA A 233 -24.26 -13.85 10.96
CA ALA A 233 -24.43 -15.21 10.45
C ALA A 233 -25.80 -15.43 9.78
N SER A 234 -26.85 -14.75 10.27
CA SER A 234 -28.20 -14.74 9.71
C SER A 234 -28.27 -14.23 8.26
N ASP A 235 -27.30 -13.43 7.84
CA ASP A 235 -27.33 -12.70 6.58
C ASP A 235 -26.56 -13.38 5.46
N LYS A 236 -25.74 -14.39 5.80
CA LYS A 236 -24.91 -15.11 4.84
C LYS A 236 -25.71 -15.62 3.65
N GLN A 237 -26.90 -16.18 3.88
CA GLN A 237 -27.73 -16.71 2.80
C GLN A 237 -28.26 -15.60 1.89
N ARG A 238 -28.82 -14.50 2.42
CA ARG A 238 -29.34 -13.43 1.57
C ARG A 238 -28.24 -12.72 0.79
N ILE A 239 -27.06 -12.55 1.39
CA ILE A 239 -25.90 -11.94 0.72
C ILE A 239 -25.40 -12.88 -0.39
N THR A 240 -25.32 -14.18 -0.12
CA THR A 240 -24.97 -15.18 -1.14
C THR A 240 -25.95 -15.12 -2.32
N SER A 241 -27.27 -15.06 -2.05
CA SER A 241 -28.28 -14.92 -3.09
C SER A 241 -28.09 -13.64 -3.91
N LEU A 242 -27.86 -12.50 -3.25
CA LEU A 242 -27.61 -11.21 -3.92
C LEU A 242 -26.37 -11.27 -4.82
N VAL A 243 -25.26 -11.80 -4.32
CA VAL A 243 -24.03 -11.95 -5.09
C VAL A 243 -24.23 -12.91 -6.28
N THR A 244 -24.97 -14.00 -6.07
CA THR A 244 -25.29 -14.97 -7.12
C THR A 244 -26.13 -14.36 -8.24
N GLU A 245 -27.15 -13.58 -7.88
CA GLU A 245 -28.06 -12.93 -8.82
C GLU A 245 -27.35 -11.91 -9.71
N TYR A 246 -26.50 -11.07 -9.14
CA TYR A 246 -25.85 -9.95 -9.85
C TYR A 246 -24.45 -10.27 -10.37
N GLY A 247 -23.84 -11.36 -9.92
CA GLY A 247 -22.46 -11.76 -10.22
C GLY A 247 -21.39 -10.92 -9.51
N VAL A 248 -21.67 -9.64 -9.26
CA VAL A 248 -20.83 -8.68 -8.54
C VAL A 248 -21.70 -7.81 -7.64
N VAL A 249 -21.30 -7.65 -6.39
CA VAL A 249 -21.87 -6.72 -5.42
C VAL A 249 -20.75 -5.82 -4.92
N TYR A 250 -21.04 -4.54 -4.75
CA TYR A 250 -20.09 -3.54 -4.23
C TYR A 250 -20.52 -3.18 -2.81
N ALA A 251 -19.63 -3.29 -1.84
CA ALA A 251 -19.91 -2.82 -0.49
C ALA A 251 -19.19 -1.49 -0.27
N LEU A 252 -19.97 -0.45 0.02
CA LEU A 252 -19.47 0.81 0.55
C LEU A 252 -19.15 0.58 2.03
N GLU A 253 -17.91 0.85 2.43
CA GLU A 253 -17.51 0.81 3.82
C GLU A 253 -17.48 2.24 4.37
N LEU A 254 -18.29 2.51 5.40
CA LEU A 254 -18.51 3.83 5.95
C LEU A 254 -18.27 3.82 7.45
N VAL A 255 -17.56 4.83 7.95
CA VAL A 255 -17.16 4.88 9.34
C VAL A 255 -17.37 6.26 9.94
N LYS A 256 -17.91 6.29 11.16
CA LYS A 256 -18.00 7.48 12.01
C LYS A 256 -17.36 7.23 13.37
N TYR A 257 -16.45 8.10 13.78
CA TYR A 257 -15.77 8.07 15.07
C TYR A 257 -16.60 8.78 16.13
N TYR A 258 -16.58 8.26 17.36
CA TYR A 258 -17.25 8.91 18.48
C TYR A 258 -16.65 8.58 19.85
N SER A 259 -17.05 9.37 20.83
CA SER A 259 -16.77 9.16 22.26
C SER A 259 -18.01 8.65 22.98
N PRO A 260 -17.90 7.91 24.10
CA PRO A 260 -19.06 7.21 24.68
C PRO A 260 -20.15 8.17 25.18
N ASN A 261 -19.79 9.41 25.49
CA ASN A 261 -20.73 10.48 25.87
C ASN A 261 -21.50 11.10 24.69
N SER A 262 -21.25 10.67 23.44
CA SER A 262 -21.84 11.22 22.21
C SER A 262 -22.65 10.18 21.41
N GLU A 263 -23.05 9.07 22.03
CA GLU A 263 -23.73 7.95 21.37
C GLU A 263 -25.01 8.37 20.61
N THR A 264 -25.88 9.14 21.26
CA THR A 264 -27.12 9.65 20.60
C THR A 264 -26.84 10.64 19.47
N MET A 265 -25.67 11.30 19.48
CA MET A 265 -25.27 12.22 18.41
C MET A 265 -24.77 11.41 17.22
N VAL A 266 -23.88 10.43 17.44
CA VAL A 266 -23.32 9.61 16.36
C VAL A 266 -24.40 8.83 15.62
N GLU A 267 -25.46 8.37 16.32
CA GLU A 267 -26.61 7.72 15.66
C GLU A 267 -27.31 8.66 14.66
N LYS A 268 -27.49 9.93 15.01
CA LYS A 268 -28.08 10.94 14.12
C LYS A 268 -27.15 11.27 12.97
N GLU A 269 -25.85 11.39 13.23
CA GLU A 269 -24.84 11.65 12.21
C GLU A 269 -24.76 10.51 11.19
N VAL A 270 -24.71 9.26 11.66
CA VAL A 270 -24.76 8.08 10.79
C VAL A 270 -26.06 8.02 10.00
N ALA A 271 -27.21 8.26 10.65
CA ALA A 271 -28.49 8.30 9.95
C ALA A 271 -28.52 9.39 8.86
N ASN A 272 -27.90 10.55 9.10
CA ASN A 272 -27.77 11.62 8.12
C ASN A 272 -26.82 11.25 6.98
N LEU A 273 -25.69 10.62 7.26
CA LEU A 273 -24.72 10.16 6.26
C LEU A 273 -25.32 9.11 5.32
N VAL A 274 -26.15 8.21 5.86
CA VAL A 274 -26.80 7.13 5.10
C VAL A 274 -28.06 7.63 4.37
N LYS A 275 -28.60 8.79 4.76
CA LYS A 275 -29.82 9.35 4.19
C LYS A 275 -29.65 9.66 2.71
N GLY A 276 -30.48 9.02 1.89
CA GLY A 276 -30.54 9.29 0.45
C GLY A 276 -29.58 8.46 -0.40
N LEU A 277 -28.64 7.74 0.23
CA LEU A 277 -27.80 6.74 -0.44
C LEU A 277 -28.65 5.63 -1.08
N LYS A 278 -28.10 4.99 -2.10
CA LYS A 278 -28.80 4.11 -3.07
C LYS A 278 -28.41 2.64 -2.93
N PHE A 279 -27.90 2.23 -1.78
CA PHE A 279 -27.67 0.82 -1.47
C PHE A 279 -28.98 0.03 -1.53
N VAL A 280 -28.85 -1.29 -1.68
CA VAL A 280 -30.01 -2.19 -1.75
C VAL A 280 -30.77 -2.13 -0.43
N PRO A 281 -32.10 -1.87 -0.43
CA PRO A 281 -32.88 -1.79 0.80
C PRO A 281 -32.66 -3.01 1.69
N THR A 282 -32.51 -2.78 3.00
CA THR A 282 -32.20 -3.79 4.04
C THR A 282 -30.79 -4.40 4.03
N PHE A 283 -29.95 -4.13 3.02
CA PHE A 283 -28.53 -4.55 3.02
C PHE A 283 -27.61 -3.46 3.58
N SER A 284 -27.93 -3.05 4.80
CA SER A 284 -27.12 -2.15 5.63
C SER A 284 -26.72 -2.90 6.89
N PHE A 285 -25.43 -3.00 7.13
CA PHE A 285 -24.86 -3.76 8.24
C PHE A 285 -23.96 -2.85 9.06
N GLU A 286 -24.07 -2.93 10.38
CA GLU A 286 -23.30 -2.10 11.30
C GLU A 286 -22.60 -2.97 12.34
N LYS A 287 -21.39 -2.58 12.71
CA LYS A 287 -20.70 -2.99 13.93
C LYS A 287 -20.33 -1.74 14.73
N ASP A 288 -20.27 -1.95 16.04
CA ASP A 288 -19.82 -0.95 16.99
C ASP A 288 -18.61 -1.48 17.75
N VAL A 289 -17.43 -0.95 17.42
CA VAL A 289 -16.14 -1.51 17.87
C VAL A 289 -15.25 -0.42 18.48
N SER A 290 -14.19 -0.83 19.18
CA SER A 290 -13.19 0.14 19.64
C SER A 290 -12.42 0.74 18.47
N TYR A 291 -11.90 1.96 18.64
CA TYR A 291 -11.07 2.60 17.62
C TYR A 291 -9.84 1.75 17.23
N VAL A 292 -9.17 1.15 18.22
CA VAL A 292 -7.99 0.30 17.97
C VAL A 292 -8.36 -0.98 17.23
N GLU A 293 -9.46 -1.63 17.61
CA GLU A 293 -9.95 -2.82 16.90
C GLU A 293 -10.27 -2.52 15.44
N PHE A 294 -10.87 -1.36 15.14
CA PHE A 294 -11.08 -0.95 13.76
C PHE A 294 -9.75 -0.77 13.03
N LEU A 295 -8.80 -0.02 13.59
CA LEU A 295 -7.51 0.24 12.93
C LEU A 295 -6.69 -1.04 12.70
N ASP A 296 -6.71 -1.99 13.64
CA ASP A 296 -5.93 -3.23 13.60
C ASP A 296 -6.68 -4.41 12.94
N ARG A 297 -7.83 -4.15 12.30
CA ARG A 297 -8.71 -5.19 11.74
C ARG A 297 -8.03 -6.15 10.76
N VAL A 298 -7.02 -5.68 10.02
CA VAL A 298 -6.29 -6.49 9.04
C VAL A 298 -5.33 -7.48 9.71
N HIS A 299 -4.82 -7.18 10.90
CA HIS A 299 -3.98 -8.12 11.65
C HIS A 299 -4.76 -9.39 12.04
N THR A 300 -6.06 -9.25 12.32
CA THR A 300 -6.92 -10.42 12.56
C THR A 300 -7.01 -11.33 11.33
N ASP A 301 -7.15 -10.73 10.13
CA ASP A 301 -7.16 -11.48 8.86
C ASP A 301 -5.79 -12.11 8.57
N GLU A 302 -4.69 -11.41 8.86
CA GLU A 302 -3.32 -11.94 8.78
C GLU A 302 -3.17 -13.23 9.60
N LEU A 303 -3.53 -13.20 10.89
CA LEU A 303 -3.40 -14.36 11.77
C LEU A 303 -4.18 -15.57 11.25
N VAL A 304 -5.39 -15.33 10.70
CA VAL A 304 -6.21 -16.37 10.09
C VAL A 304 -5.54 -16.95 8.85
N LEU A 305 -5.00 -16.12 7.96
CA LEU A 305 -4.33 -16.58 6.74
C LEU A 305 -3.02 -17.32 7.05
N ARG A 306 -2.23 -16.83 8.02
CA ARG A 306 -1.03 -17.52 8.52
C ARG A 306 -1.36 -18.91 9.05
N SER A 307 -2.43 -19.04 9.84
CA SER A 307 -2.88 -20.35 10.37
C SER A 307 -3.24 -21.37 9.27
N LYS A 308 -3.54 -20.89 8.06
CA LYS A 308 -3.89 -21.70 6.88
C LYS A 308 -2.72 -21.87 5.90
N GLY A 309 -1.56 -21.27 6.18
CA GLY A 309 -0.43 -21.23 5.25
C GLY A 309 -0.70 -20.39 3.98
N LEU A 310 -1.64 -19.44 4.04
CA LEU A 310 -2.05 -18.60 2.91
C LEU A 310 -1.47 -17.19 2.96
N TRP A 311 -0.65 -16.88 3.96
CA TRP A 311 -0.06 -15.54 4.10
C TRP A 311 1.33 -15.40 3.46
N GLU A 312 2.16 -16.44 3.47
CA GLU A 312 3.51 -16.39 2.89
C GLU A 312 3.49 -17.00 1.47
N VAL A 313 2.59 -16.48 0.63
CA VAL A 313 2.35 -16.95 -0.76
C VAL A 313 2.62 -15.82 -1.76
N PRO A 314 2.78 -16.09 -3.06
CA PRO A 314 2.92 -15.03 -4.06
C PRO A 314 1.75 -14.03 -4.05
N HIS A 315 2.05 -12.74 -3.94
CA HIS A 315 1.10 -11.64 -3.93
C HIS A 315 1.26 -10.74 -5.16
N PRO A 316 0.69 -11.11 -6.32
CA PRO A 316 0.75 -10.30 -7.55
C PRO A 316 -0.24 -9.12 -7.49
N TRP A 317 -0.06 -8.23 -6.52
CA TRP A 317 -0.95 -7.10 -6.29
C TRP A 317 -0.87 -6.07 -7.40
N ILE A 318 -2.03 -5.51 -7.75
CA ILE A 318 -2.16 -4.42 -8.72
C ILE A 318 -2.81 -3.23 -7.99
N ASN A 319 -2.04 -2.16 -7.80
CA ASN A 319 -2.48 -0.93 -7.15
C ASN A 319 -2.45 0.22 -8.16
N LEU A 320 -3.60 0.87 -8.40
CA LEU A 320 -3.77 1.84 -9.48
C LEU A 320 -4.58 3.06 -9.02
N PHE A 321 -4.20 4.24 -9.52
CA PHE A 321 -5.08 5.41 -9.52
C PHE A 321 -5.80 5.53 -10.86
N VAL A 322 -7.13 5.36 -10.85
CA VAL A 322 -7.97 5.47 -12.04
C VAL A 322 -8.75 6.78 -11.98
N PRO A 323 -8.69 7.65 -13.02
CA PRO A 323 -9.46 8.89 -13.03
C PRO A 323 -10.96 8.62 -12.97
N LYS A 324 -11.69 9.44 -12.18
CA LYS A 324 -13.16 9.41 -12.06
C LYS A 324 -13.87 9.30 -13.41
N SER A 325 -13.41 10.06 -14.40
CA SER A 325 -14.01 10.06 -15.75
C SER A 325 -14.00 8.71 -16.46
N ARG A 326 -13.14 7.77 -16.03
CA ARG A 326 -12.96 6.44 -16.64
C ARG A 326 -13.31 5.29 -15.70
N ILE A 327 -13.79 5.56 -14.48
CA ILE A 327 -14.02 4.48 -13.50
C ILE A 327 -15.15 3.53 -13.91
N LEU A 328 -16.18 4.04 -14.61
CA LEU A 328 -17.24 3.20 -15.18
C LEU A 328 -16.71 2.28 -16.30
N ASP A 329 -15.82 2.79 -17.14
CA ASP A 329 -15.14 1.99 -18.17
C ASP A 329 -14.25 0.92 -17.54
N PHE A 330 -13.52 1.28 -16.47
CA PHE A 330 -12.70 0.34 -15.71
C PHE A 330 -13.55 -0.77 -15.10
N ASN A 331 -14.69 -0.45 -14.49
CA ASN A 331 -15.61 -1.47 -13.99
C ASN A 331 -16.12 -2.39 -15.10
N LYS A 332 -16.52 -1.83 -16.25
CA LYS A 332 -17.00 -2.62 -17.39
C LYS A 332 -15.92 -3.51 -17.98
N GLY A 333 -14.72 -2.98 -18.20
CA GLY A 333 -13.62 -3.65 -18.88
C GLY A 333 -12.83 -4.60 -17.98
N VAL A 334 -12.52 -4.19 -16.75
CA VAL A 334 -11.64 -4.93 -15.85
C VAL A 334 -12.44 -5.76 -14.87
N ILE A 335 -13.27 -5.15 -14.01
CA ILE A 335 -14.01 -5.87 -12.96
C ILE A 335 -15.00 -6.87 -13.57
N LYS A 336 -15.91 -6.40 -14.41
CA LYS A 336 -16.90 -7.25 -15.08
C LYS A 336 -16.33 -7.99 -16.28
N GLY A 337 -15.41 -7.37 -17.02
CA GLY A 337 -14.93 -7.88 -18.30
C GLY A 337 -13.80 -8.89 -18.20
N ILE A 338 -12.82 -8.67 -17.33
CA ILE A 338 -11.65 -9.54 -17.16
C ILE A 338 -11.84 -10.39 -15.91
N ILE A 339 -11.96 -9.78 -14.73
CA ILE A 339 -11.94 -10.48 -13.44
C ILE A 339 -13.12 -11.44 -13.30
N LEU A 340 -14.35 -10.95 -13.52
CA LEU A 340 -15.54 -11.77 -13.41
C LEU A 340 -15.59 -12.84 -14.52
N LYS A 341 -15.53 -12.43 -15.80
CA LYS A 341 -15.71 -13.34 -16.94
C LYS A 341 -14.59 -14.37 -17.11
N GLN A 342 -13.33 -14.02 -16.82
CA GLN A 342 -12.21 -14.95 -16.95
C GLN A 342 -11.96 -15.76 -15.68
N ASN A 343 -12.88 -15.70 -14.73
CA ASN A 343 -12.79 -16.43 -13.48
C ASN A 343 -11.51 -16.15 -12.65
N ILE A 344 -10.93 -14.94 -12.71
CA ILE A 344 -9.77 -14.57 -11.88
C ILE A 344 -10.19 -14.45 -10.42
N SER A 345 -9.49 -15.15 -9.53
CA SER A 345 -9.70 -15.09 -8.08
C SER A 345 -8.77 -14.04 -7.47
N ALA A 346 -9.30 -13.22 -6.56
CA ALA A 346 -8.51 -12.54 -5.56
C ALA A 346 -9.28 -12.52 -4.25
N GLU A 347 -8.56 -12.50 -3.13
CA GLU A 347 -9.17 -12.51 -1.81
C GLU A 347 -9.85 -11.18 -1.48
N VAL A 348 -9.22 -10.07 -1.88
CA VAL A 348 -9.72 -8.71 -1.61
C VAL A 348 -9.59 -7.86 -2.88
N PHE A 349 -10.67 -7.14 -3.20
CA PHE A 349 -10.71 -6.12 -4.25
C PHE A 349 -11.22 -4.82 -3.66
N LEU A 350 -10.34 -3.83 -3.53
CA LEU A 350 -10.68 -2.50 -3.02
C LEU A 350 -10.93 -1.52 -4.16
N ILE A 351 -11.94 -0.68 -4.01
CA ILE A 351 -12.24 0.43 -4.90
C ILE A 351 -12.91 1.57 -4.12
N TYR A 352 -12.28 2.74 -4.12
CA TYR A 352 -12.77 3.90 -3.42
C TYR A 352 -12.31 5.20 -4.09
N ALA A 353 -13.12 6.25 -3.91
CA ALA A 353 -12.83 7.57 -4.46
C ALA A 353 -11.88 8.35 -3.53
N MET A 354 -11.09 9.25 -4.11
CA MET A 354 -10.21 10.15 -3.38
C MET A 354 -10.25 11.55 -3.98
N ASN A 355 -10.07 12.56 -3.13
CA ASN A 355 -9.91 13.94 -3.58
C ASN A 355 -8.45 14.19 -3.95
N ARG A 356 -8.22 14.73 -5.16
CA ARG A 356 -6.87 15.10 -5.61
C ARG A 356 -6.27 16.24 -4.78
N ASN A 357 -7.12 17.20 -4.41
CA ASN A 357 -6.77 18.36 -3.61
C ASN A 357 -7.67 18.32 -2.38
N LYS A 358 -7.11 18.05 -1.21
CA LYS A 358 -7.78 18.13 0.08
C LYS A 358 -6.95 19.00 1.01
#